data_AF-E4ZLK8-F1
#
_entry.id   AF-E4ZLK8-F1
#
_cell.length_a   1.000
_cell.length_b   1.000
_cell.length_c   1.000
_cell.angle_alpha   90.00
_cell.angle_beta   90.00
_cell.angle_gamma   90.00
#
_symmetry.space_group_name_H-M   'P 1'
#
loop_
_entity.id
_entity.type
_entity.pdbx_description
1 polymer ?
#
loop_
_entity_poly.entity_id
_entity_poly.type
_entity_poly.pdbx_seq_one_letter_code
_entity_poly.pdbx_strand_id
1 'polypeptide(L)'
;MVLVMWNISKTHANQASYQPTPRVSPTVVLFSLTTSNPNINLLTDLVLSAIMSSYIDFSQPSLWISAASILFNPTFWNIAAQQEYHNKFLTKLAGGNPRLGCYVLAVTIFSLGIFRDYLYNEALAAQPTHPTLLSPLVKYSAIPLFLTGNTLVLTSMYALGVTGTYLGDYFGILMDAPVTSFPFNVSNAPMYHGSTMSFLATALWFGKPAGLLLTALVAVAYSVARRWEDPFTNMIYQKRDEERQKGKKAL
;
A
#
# COMPACT_ATOMS: atom_id res chain seq x y z
N MET A 1 -7.28 -4.69 4.74
CA MET A 1 -8.01 -3.87 5.72
C MET A 1 -9.06 -4.71 6.47
N VAL A 2 -10.06 -5.28 5.78
CA VAL A 2 -11.05 -6.22 6.37
C VAL A 2 -10.39 -7.49 6.93
N LEU A 3 -9.42 -8.06 6.21
CA LEU A 3 -8.70 -9.27 6.65
C LEU A 3 -7.83 -9.08 7.90
N VAL A 4 -7.27 -7.88 8.13
CA VAL A 4 -6.42 -7.64 9.31
C VAL A 4 -7.27 -7.59 10.57
N MET A 5 -8.41 -6.89 10.53
CA MET A 5 -9.36 -6.89 11.65
C MET A 5 -9.99 -8.27 11.89
N TRP A 6 -10.26 -9.02 10.81
CA TRP A 6 -10.71 -10.41 10.89
C TRP A 6 -9.64 -11.36 11.49
N ASN A 7 -8.37 -11.21 11.11
CA ASN A 7 -7.27 -12.01 11.65
C ASN A 7 -6.93 -11.65 13.10
N ILE A 8 -7.04 -10.38 13.51
CA ILE A 8 -6.90 -9.96 14.92
C ILE A 8 -7.92 -10.71 15.79
N SER A 9 -9.18 -10.82 15.33
CA SER A 9 -10.22 -11.60 16.01
C SER A 9 -9.87 -13.09 16.11
N LYS A 10 -9.27 -13.70 15.08
CA LYS A 10 -8.84 -15.12 15.12
C LYS A 10 -7.59 -15.38 15.96
N THR A 11 -6.63 -14.46 16.03
CA THR A 11 -5.43 -14.65 16.85
C THR A 11 -5.72 -14.76 18.35
N HIS A 12 -6.84 -14.21 18.83
CA HIS A 12 -7.27 -14.41 20.22
C HIS A 12 -7.78 -15.83 20.50
N ALA A 13 -8.11 -16.63 19.48
CA ALA A 13 -8.58 -18.01 19.65
C ALA A 13 -7.45 -19.07 19.62
N ASN A 14 -6.28 -18.77 19.05
CA ASN A 14 -5.22 -19.76 18.77
C ASN A 14 -3.89 -19.53 19.53
N GLN A 15 -3.83 -18.62 20.49
CA GLN A 15 -2.59 -18.35 21.27
C GLN A 15 -2.33 -19.32 22.44
N ALA A 16 -3.05 -20.44 22.55
CA ALA A 16 -2.89 -21.38 23.66
C ALA A 16 -1.81 -22.47 23.48
N SER A 17 -1.10 -22.55 22.35
CA SER A 17 -0.20 -23.70 22.12
C SER A 17 0.97 -23.42 21.17
N TYR A 18 1.84 -22.48 21.51
CA TYR A 18 3.19 -22.45 20.93
C TYR A 18 4.22 -21.90 21.92
N GLN A 19 5.12 -22.76 22.38
CA GLN A 19 6.30 -22.42 23.19
C GLN A 19 7.55 -22.69 22.35
N PRO A 20 8.26 -21.67 21.84
CA PRO A 20 9.53 -21.91 21.16
C PRO A 20 10.66 -22.09 22.18
N THR A 21 11.44 -23.16 22.01
CA THR A 21 12.69 -23.41 22.73
C THR A 21 13.71 -22.28 22.52
N PRO A 22 14.46 -21.85 23.55
CA PRO A 22 15.41 -20.76 23.41
C PRO A 22 16.66 -21.23 22.65
N ARG A 23 16.91 -20.65 21.47
CA ARG A 23 18.25 -20.68 20.84
C ARG A 23 19.06 -19.50 21.35
N VAL A 24 20.26 -19.82 21.82
CA VAL A 24 21.26 -18.89 22.35
C VAL A 24 21.65 -17.89 21.26
N SER A 25 21.56 -16.59 21.57
CA SER A 25 21.97 -15.50 20.68
C SER A 25 23.46 -15.19 20.90
N PRO A 26 24.32 -15.20 19.86
CA PRO A 26 25.68 -14.72 20.01
C PRO A 26 25.70 -13.18 19.94
N THR A 27 26.14 -12.55 21.02
CA THR A 27 26.44 -11.11 21.05
C THR A 27 27.63 -10.83 20.14
N VAL A 28 27.42 -10.15 19.01
CA VAL A 28 28.48 -9.63 18.16
C VAL A 28 28.58 -8.12 18.37
N VAL A 29 29.69 -7.68 18.97
CA VAL A 29 30.05 -6.27 19.12
C VAL A 29 30.67 -5.80 17.80
N LEU A 30 30.00 -4.89 17.07
CA LEU A 30 30.50 -4.35 15.82
C LEU A 30 31.27 -3.04 16.07
N PHE A 31 32.58 -3.04 15.82
CA PHE A 31 33.39 -1.83 15.71
C PHE A 31 33.22 -1.26 14.29
N SER A 32 32.77 -0.01 14.15
CA SER A 32 32.75 0.69 12.88
C SER A 32 34.17 1.10 12.48
N LEU A 33 34.71 0.49 11.42
CA LEU A 33 35.93 0.94 10.74
C LEU A 33 35.55 1.36 9.32
N THR A 34 35.44 2.67 9.10
CA THR A 34 35.39 3.25 7.76
C THR A 34 36.77 3.13 7.13
N THR A 35 36.96 2.15 6.24
CA THR A 35 38.21 2.00 5.46
C THR A 35 37.90 1.70 3.99
N SER A 36 38.72 2.24 3.08
CA SER A 36 38.55 2.22 1.62
C SER A 36 38.98 0.89 0.95
N ASN A 37 38.90 -0.24 1.66
CA ASN A 37 39.40 -1.54 1.18
C ASN A 37 38.27 -2.42 0.60
N PRO A 38 38.30 -2.80 -0.69
CA PRO A 38 37.21 -3.53 -1.35
C PRO A 38 36.93 -4.93 -0.77
N ASN A 39 37.91 -5.59 -0.14
CA ASN A 39 37.70 -6.89 0.51
C ASN A 39 36.97 -6.78 1.86
N ILE A 40 37.08 -5.63 2.54
CA ILE A 40 36.34 -5.35 3.77
C ILE A 40 34.88 -5.07 3.43
N ASN A 41 34.60 -4.37 2.32
CA ASN A 41 33.25 -4.16 1.81
C ASN A 41 32.53 -5.49 1.53
N LEU A 42 33.21 -6.45 0.91
CA LEU A 42 32.64 -7.78 0.65
C LEU A 42 32.29 -8.54 1.94
N LEU A 43 33.15 -8.48 2.97
CA LEU A 43 32.89 -9.11 4.27
C LEU A 43 31.77 -8.40 5.04
N THR A 44 31.74 -7.06 5.03
CA THR A 44 30.62 -6.31 5.61
C THR A 44 29.32 -6.60 4.88
N ASP A 45 29.33 -6.69 3.55
CA ASP A 45 28.15 -7.02 2.76
C ASP A 45 27.68 -8.45 3.02
N LEU A 46 28.58 -9.42 3.17
CA LEU A 46 28.27 -10.79 3.56
C LEU A 46 27.67 -10.87 4.96
N VAL A 47 28.22 -10.12 5.92
CA VAL A 47 27.74 -10.08 7.30
C VAL A 47 26.39 -9.35 7.39
N LEU A 48 26.21 -8.23 6.68
CA LEU A 48 24.93 -7.53 6.57
C LEU A 48 23.88 -8.41 5.89
N SER A 49 24.25 -9.11 4.82
CA SER A 49 23.37 -10.08 4.14
C SER A 49 22.99 -11.22 5.08
N ALA A 50 23.95 -11.78 5.84
CA ALA A 50 23.68 -12.82 6.83
C ALA A 50 22.76 -12.33 7.96
N ILE A 51 22.97 -11.13 8.49
CA ILE A 51 22.13 -10.52 9.54
C ILE A 51 20.73 -10.24 9.00
N MET A 52 20.60 -9.64 7.81
CA MET A 52 19.29 -9.42 7.18
C MET A 52 18.58 -10.75 6.87
N SER A 53 19.31 -11.77 6.42
CA SER A 53 18.75 -13.12 6.16
C SER A 53 18.28 -13.84 7.43
N SER A 54 18.80 -13.44 8.60
CA SER A 54 18.34 -13.99 9.89
C SER A 54 17.00 -13.42 10.35
N TYR A 55 16.57 -12.29 9.78
CA TYR A 55 15.34 -11.59 10.15
C TYR A 55 14.33 -11.42 9.01
N ILE A 56 14.75 -11.66 7.77
CA ILE A 56 13.90 -11.74 6.59
C ILE A 56 14.34 -12.98 5.79
N ASP A 57 13.43 -13.94 5.65
CA ASP A 57 13.65 -15.13 4.85
C ASP A 57 13.32 -14.84 3.38
N PHE A 58 14.35 -14.46 2.61
CA PHE A 58 14.22 -14.19 1.18
C PHE A 58 13.98 -15.43 0.31
N SER A 59 14.12 -16.64 0.87
CA SER A 59 13.84 -17.88 0.13
C SER A 59 12.35 -18.14 -0.02
N GLN A 60 11.51 -17.51 0.81
CA GLN A 60 10.06 -17.74 0.80
C GLN A 60 9.39 -17.13 -0.43
N PRO A 61 8.76 -17.94 -1.31
CA PRO A 61 8.08 -17.42 -2.50
C PRO A 61 6.95 -16.45 -2.16
N SER A 62 6.28 -16.63 -1.02
CA SER A 62 5.19 -15.76 -0.57
C SER A 62 5.63 -14.30 -0.39
N LEU A 63 6.89 -14.06 0.02
CA LEU A 63 7.45 -12.71 0.13
C LEU A 63 7.44 -12.00 -1.23
N TRP A 64 7.95 -12.68 -2.26
CA TRP A 64 8.06 -12.13 -3.61
C TRP A 64 6.71 -12.01 -4.30
N ILE A 65 5.79 -12.96 -4.07
CA ILE A 65 4.41 -12.86 -4.54
C ILE A 65 3.73 -11.64 -3.92
N SER A 66 3.91 -11.41 -2.62
CA SER A 66 3.37 -10.21 -1.97
C SER A 66 3.99 -8.93 -2.55
N ALA A 67 5.32 -8.86 -2.68
CA ALA A 67 6.00 -7.73 -3.28
C ALA A 67 5.51 -7.43 -4.72
N ALA A 68 5.38 -8.47 -5.55
CA ALA A 68 4.85 -8.35 -6.90
C ALA A 68 3.41 -7.84 -6.90
N SER A 69 2.54 -8.35 -6.02
CA SER A 69 1.15 -7.88 -5.90
C SER A 69 1.05 -6.42 -5.43
N ILE A 70 1.96 -5.99 -4.54
CA ILE A 70 2.06 -4.60 -4.06
C ILE A 70 2.40 -3.66 -5.20
N LEU A 71 3.33 -4.04 -6.09
CA LEU A 71 3.72 -3.26 -7.26
C LEU A 71 2.66 -3.30 -8.37
N PHE A 72 2.06 -4.48 -8.57
CA PHE A 72 1.07 -4.72 -9.62
C PHE A 72 -0.15 -3.82 -9.44
N ASN A 73 -0.69 -3.74 -8.23
CA ASN A 73 -1.90 -3.00 -7.92
C ASN A 73 -1.86 -1.54 -8.46
N PRO A 74 -0.92 -0.67 -8.01
CA PRO A 74 -0.79 0.70 -8.53
C PRO A 74 -0.46 0.82 -10.00
N THR A 75 0.26 -0.15 -10.54
CA THR A 75 0.56 -0.20 -11.97
C THR A 75 -0.71 -0.48 -12.76
N PHE A 76 -1.52 -1.45 -12.32
CA PHE A 76 -2.74 -1.87 -12.97
C PHE A 76 -3.75 -0.72 -13.07
N TRP A 77 -4.09 -0.06 -11.97
CA TRP A 77 -5.13 0.97 -12.03
C TRP A 77 -4.71 2.20 -12.83
N ASN A 78 -3.44 2.58 -12.78
CA ASN A 78 -2.93 3.67 -13.63
C ASN A 78 -3.02 3.33 -15.12
N ILE A 79 -2.60 2.12 -15.50
CA ILE A 79 -2.70 1.66 -16.90
C ILE A 79 -4.17 1.56 -17.32
N ALA A 80 -5.02 0.93 -16.52
CA ALA A 80 -6.44 0.76 -16.83
C ALA A 80 -7.16 2.11 -16.97
N ALA A 81 -6.86 3.07 -16.10
CA ALA A 81 -7.44 4.41 -16.15
C ALA A 81 -6.97 5.18 -17.39
N GLN A 82 -5.68 5.19 -17.72
CA GLN A 82 -5.19 5.85 -18.94
C GLN A 82 -5.74 5.20 -20.22
N GLN A 83 -5.85 3.86 -20.23
CA GLN A 83 -6.50 3.13 -21.32
C GLN A 83 -7.97 3.54 -21.47
N GLU A 84 -8.68 3.72 -20.36
CA GLU A 84 -10.03 4.25 -20.38
C GLU A 84 -10.07 5.68 -20.92
N TYR A 85 -9.19 6.58 -20.47
CA TYR A 85 -9.19 7.97 -20.92
C TYR A 85 -8.96 8.09 -22.43
N HIS A 86 -7.96 7.37 -22.98
CA HIS A 86 -7.60 7.47 -24.38
C HIS A 86 -8.49 6.62 -25.30
N ASN A 87 -8.83 5.40 -24.90
CA ASN A 87 -9.46 4.41 -25.78
C ASN A 87 -10.91 4.08 -25.42
N LYS A 88 -11.39 4.56 -24.26
CA LYS A 88 -12.73 4.29 -23.72
C LYS A 88 -13.04 2.80 -23.64
N PHE A 89 -12.01 2.00 -23.33
CA PHE A 89 -12.07 0.54 -23.41
C PHE A 89 -13.15 -0.04 -22.49
N LEU A 90 -13.17 0.36 -21.21
CA LEU A 90 -14.12 -0.15 -20.23
C LEU A 90 -15.52 0.41 -20.51
N THR A 91 -15.62 1.67 -20.93
CA THR A 91 -16.90 2.24 -21.37
C THR A 91 -17.48 1.46 -22.56
N LYS A 92 -16.67 1.08 -23.55
CA LYS A 92 -17.11 0.27 -24.70
C LYS A 92 -17.56 -1.12 -24.27
N LEU A 93 -16.83 -1.80 -23.39
CA LEU A 93 -17.24 -3.08 -22.82
C LEU A 93 -18.54 -2.98 -22.01
N ALA A 94 -18.76 -1.84 -21.36
CA ALA A 94 -19.97 -1.53 -20.62
C ALA A 94 -21.13 -1.01 -21.50
N GLY A 95 -21.13 -1.30 -22.81
CA GLY A 95 -22.20 -0.92 -23.72
C GLY A 95 -22.32 0.59 -23.96
N GLY A 96 -21.23 1.34 -23.82
CA GLY A 96 -21.20 2.79 -23.96
C GLY A 96 -21.56 3.56 -22.69
N ASN A 97 -21.74 2.90 -21.55
CA ASN A 97 -22.06 3.55 -20.27
C ASN A 97 -20.79 3.78 -19.42
N PRO A 98 -20.28 5.03 -19.31
CA PRO A 98 -19.05 5.32 -18.57
C PRO A 98 -19.18 5.10 -17.06
N ARG A 99 -20.36 5.32 -16.46
CA ARG A 99 -20.58 5.06 -15.03
C ARG A 99 -20.52 3.58 -14.71
N LEU A 100 -21.11 2.75 -15.57
CA LEU A 100 -21.03 1.30 -15.42
C LEU A 100 -19.59 0.81 -15.57
N GLY A 101 -18.86 1.32 -16.58
CA GLY A 101 -17.43 1.04 -16.75
C GLY A 101 -16.60 1.42 -15.51
N CYS A 102 -16.87 2.60 -14.92
CA CYS A 102 -16.21 3.05 -13.70
C CYS A 102 -16.51 2.14 -12.50
N TYR A 103 -17.76 1.70 -12.33
CA TYR A 103 -18.10 0.75 -11.27
C TYR A 103 -17.46 -0.63 -11.46
N VAL A 104 -17.35 -1.12 -12.69
CA VAL A 104 -16.60 -2.36 -12.99
C VAL A 104 -15.14 -2.19 -12.59
N LEU A 105 -14.51 -1.05 -12.93
CA LEU A 105 -13.13 -0.77 -12.50
C LEU A 105 -13.03 -0.69 -10.97
N ALA A 106 -13.97 -0.02 -10.31
CA ALA A 106 -14.01 0.12 -8.85
C ALA A 106 -14.06 -1.23 -8.15
N VAL A 107 -14.96 -2.13 -8.57
CA VAL A 107 -15.06 -3.50 -8.02
C VAL A 107 -13.76 -4.26 -8.25
N THR A 108 -13.15 -4.11 -9.43
CA THR A 108 -11.88 -4.77 -9.78
C THR A 108 -10.74 -4.29 -8.89
N ILE A 109 -10.52 -2.98 -8.78
CA ILE A 109 -9.46 -2.39 -7.94
C ILE A 109 -9.66 -2.77 -6.48
N PHE A 110 -10.89 -2.67 -5.97
CA PHE A 110 -11.20 -3.03 -4.58
C PHE A 110 -10.90 -4.51 -4.31
N SER A 111 -11.30 -5.40 -5.21
CA SER A 111 -11.07 -6.84 -5.09
C SER A 111 -9.57 -7.19 -5.15
N LEU A 112 -8.83 -6.57 -6.07
CA LEU A 112 -7.37 -6.69 -6.14
C LEU A 112 -6.70 -6.15 -4.88
N GLY A 113 -7.25 -5.11 -4.26
CA GLY A 113 -6.83 -4.59 -2.96
C GLY A 113 -6.98 -5.63 -1.85
N ILE A 114 -8.15 -6.27 -1.76
CA ILE A 114 -8.39 -7.37 -0.80
C ILE A 114 -7.42 -8.53 -1.02
N PHE A 115 -7.23 -8.93 -2.28
CA PHE A 115 -6.36 -10.05 -2.62
C PHE A 115 -4.88 -9.75 -2.31
N ARG A 116 -4.39 -8.56 -2.63
CA ARG A 116 -3.04 -8.10 -2.23
C ARG A 116 -2.88 -8.13 -0.71
N ASP A 117 -3.87 -7.65 0.04
CA ASP A 117 -3.82 -7.65 1.50
C ASP A 117 -3.80 -9.09 2.06
N TYR A 118 -4.51 -10.03 1.43
CA TYR A 118 -4.41 -11.45 1.76
C TYR A 118 -3.00 -11.99 1.52
N LEU A 119 -2.43 -11.78 0.32
CA LEU A 119 -1.07 -12.21 -0.02
C LEU A 119 -0.01 -11.61 0.92
N TYR A 120 -0.20 -10.36 1.33
CA TYR A 120 0.64 -9.71 2.34
C TYR A 120 0.60 -10.42 3.69
N ASN A 121 -0.60 -10.78 4.17
CA ASN A 121 -0.73 -11.51 5.44
C ASN A 121 -0.08 -12.90 5.35
N GLU A 122 -0.27 -13.62 4.25
CA GLU A 122 0.39 -14.92 4.02
C GLU A 122 1.92 -14.80 4.00
N ALA A 123 2.45 -13.76 3.34
CA ALA A 123 3.87 -13.47 3.37
C ALA A 123 4.39 -13.22 4.79
N LEU A 124 3.68 -12.41 5.59
CA LEU A 124 4.07 -12.15 6.97
C LEU A 124 4.00 -13.40 7.85
N ALA A 125 3.00 -14.26 7.66
CA ALA A 125 2.85 -15.50 8.41
C ALA A 125 4.09 -16.41 8.24
N ALA A 126 4.61 -16.48 7.01
CA ALA A 126 5.77 -17.30 6.63
C ALA A 126 7.14 -16.74 7.06
N GLN A 127 7.20 -15.52 7.59
CA GLN A 127 8.44 -14.81 7.93
C GLN A 127 8.78 -14.89 9.43
N PRO A 128 10.07 -14.86 9.82
CA PRO A 128 10.46 -14.84 11.23
C PRO A 128 10.00 -13.54 11.93
N THR A 129 9.84 -13.61 13.24
CA THR A 129 9.57 -12.44 14.10
C THR A 129 10.87 -11.92 14.70
N HIS A 130 10.88 -10.64 15.06
CA HIS A 130 12.03 -10.03 15.76
C HIS A 130 11.66 -9.69 17.21
N PRO A 131 12.44 -10.13 18.23
CA PRO A 131 12.14 -9.91 19.65
C PRO A 131 11.85 -8.44 20.03
N THR A 132 12.64 -7.49 19.54
CA THR A 132 12.42 -6.05 19.77
C THR A 132 11.05 -5.56 19.28
N LEU A 133 10.56 -6.08 18.15
CA LEU A 133 9.26 -5.70 17.59
C LEU A 133 8.09 -6.34 18.35
N LEU A 134 8.35 -7.42 19.10
CA LEU A 134 7.36 -8.07 19.96
C LEU A 134 7.18 -7.38 21.31
N SER A 135 8.01 -6.37 21.63
CA SER A 135 7.85 -5.61 22.87
C SER A 135 6.45 -4.98 22.93
N PRO A 136 5.80 -4.95 24.11
CA PRO A 136 4.44 -4.39 24.24
C PRO A 136 4.34 -2.96 23.72
N LEU A 137 5.37 -2.14 23.93
CA LEU A 137 5.43 -0.77 23.44
C LEU A 137 5.34 -0.69 21.91
N VAL A 138 6.15 -1.48 21.20
CA VAL A 138 6.15 -1.51 19.73
C VAL A 138 4.84 -2.08 19.21
N LYS A 139 4.37 -3.18 19.78
CA LYS A 139 3.11 -3.79 19.37
C LYS A 139 1.92 -2.84 19.52
N TYR A 140 1.79 -2.15 20.65
CA TYR A 140 0.69 -1.22 20.89
C TYR A 140 0.83 0.10 20.12
N SER A 141 2.03 0.48 19.67
CA SER A 141 2.21 1.60 18.75
C SER A 141 1.48 1.42 17.41
N ALA A 142 1.13 0.18 17.04
CA ALA A 142 0.32 -0.10 15.85
C ALA A 142 -1.14 0.38 15.97
N ILE A 143 -1.69 0.52 17.19
CA ILE A 143 -3.08 0.94 17.40
C ILE A 143 -3.35 2.35 16.83
N PRO A 144 -2.60 3.41 17.21
CA PRO A 144 -2.82 4.72 16.62
C PRO A 144 -2.57 4.73 15.11
N LEU A 145 -1.62 3.95 14.60
CA LEU A 145 -1.39 3.82 13.16
C LEU A 145 -2.59 3.20 12.43
N PHE A 146 -3.21 2.15 12.98
CA PHE A 146 -4.44 1.59 12.43
C PHE A 146 -5.58 2.60 12.46
N LEU A 147 -5.78 3.27 13.59
CA LEU A 147 -6.87 4.25 13.73
C LEU A 147 -6.70 5.40 12.73
N THR A 148 -5.54 6.07 12.73
CA THR A 148 -5.26 7.17 11.80
C THR A 148 -5.32 6.69 10.35
N GLY A 149 -4.72 5.55 10.03
CA GLY A 149 -4.70 5.01 8.67
C GLY A 149 -6.10 4.72 8.13
N ASN A 150 -6.95 4.06 8.93
CA ASN A 150 -8.34 3.77 8.55
C ASN A 150 -9.17 5.05 8.48
N THR A 151 -9.01 5.99 9.43
CA THR A 151 -9.70 7.27 9.37
C THR A 151 -9.39 7.98 8.05
N LEU A 152 -8.12 8.11 7.67
CA LEU A 152 -7.74 8.77 6.42
C LEU A 152 -8.34 8.07 5.19
N VAL A 153 -8.30 6.74 5.12
CA VAL A 153 -8.83 5.99 3.97
C VAL A 153 -10.36 6.13 3.89
N LEU A 154 -11.06 5.90 5.00
CA LEU A 154 -12.52 5.87 5.01
C LEU A 154 -13.12 7.27 4.79
N THR A 155 -12.55 8.31 5.40
CA THR A 155 -13.05 9.67 5.19
C THR A 155 -12.71 10.21 3.80
N SER A 156 -11.60 9.78 3.18
CA SER A 156 -11.35 10.03 1.76
C SER A 156 -12.40 9.40 0.86
N MET A 157 -12.70 8.11 1.07
CA MET A 157 -13.73 7.40 0.30
C MET A 157 -15.10 8.05 0.46
N TYR A 158 -15.43 8.51 1.68
CA TYR A 158 -16.65 9.25 1.94
C TYR A 158 -16.70 10.57 1.16
N ALA A 159 -15.61 11.36 1.19
CA ALA A 159 -15.58 12.68 0.57
C ALA A 159 -15.53 12.64 -0.97
N LEU A 160 -14.83 11.66 -1.55
CA LEU A 160 -14.73 11.46 -3.00
C LEU A 160 -15.91 10.68 -3.60
N GLY A 161 -16.59 9.88 -2.77
CA GLY A 161 -17.52 8.86 -3.24
C GLY A 161 -16.82 7.76 -4.05
N VAL A 162 -17.60 6.81 -4.56
CA VAL A 162 -17.05 5.65 -5.31
C VAL A 162 -16.34 6.11 -6.59
N THR A 163 -16.97 6.95 -7.40
CA THR A 163 -16.39 7.37 -8.68
C THR A 163 -15.15 8.24 -8.50
N GLY A 164 -15.15 9.16 -7.53
CA GLY A 164 -13.95 9.97 -7.24
C GLY A 164 -12.80 9.13 -6.67
N THR A 165 -13.12 8.07 -5.92
CA THR A 165 -12.12 7.15 -5.37
C THR A 165 -11.48 6.25 -6.44
N TYR A 166 -12.29 5.79 -7.39
CA TYR A 166 -11.89 4.76 -8.37
C TYR A 166 -11.77 5.34 -9.79
N LEU A 167 -11.10 6.49 -9.90
CA LEU A 167 -10.59 7.05 -11.17
C LEU A 167 -11.72 7.41 -12.17
N GLY A 168 -12.86 7.87 -11.67
CA GLY A 168 -14.01 8.27 -12.47
C GLY A 168 -13.75 9.46 -13.39
N ASP A 169 -12.75 10.29 -13.09
CA ASP A 169 -12.28 11.37 -13.94
C ASP A 169 -11.78 10.89 -15.31
N TYR A 170 -11.18 9.70 -15.39
CA TYR A 170 -10.78 9.08 -16.66
C TYR A 170 -11.97 8.64 -17.52
N PHE A 171 -13.13 8.41 -16.88
CA PHE A 171 -14.41 8.13 -17.52
C PHE A 171 -15.19 9.41 -17.90
N GLY A 172 -14.68 10.60 -17.56
CA GLY A 172 -15.41 11.87 -17.72
C GLY A 172 -16.40 12.16 -16.59
N ILE A 173 -16.33 11.42 -15.48
CA ILE A 173 -17.18 11.63 -14.30
C ILE A 173 -16.43 12.59 -13.37
N LEU A 174 -16.51 13.88 -13.67
CA LEU A 174 -15.73 14.91 -12.99
C LEU A 174 -16.49 15.49 -11.80
N MET A 175 -15.79 15.71 -10.70
CA MET A 175 -16.31 16.50 -9.58
C MET A 175 -16.36 17.97 -9.98
N ASP A 176 -17.29 18.74 -9.41
CA ASP A 176 -17.41 20.17 -9.74
C ASP A 176 -16.22 20.99 -9.22
N ALA A 177 -15.73 20.66 -8.04
CA ALA A 177 -14.56 21.27 -7.43
C ALA A 177 -13.69 20.21 -6.71
N PRO A 178 -12.39 20.46 -6.55
CA PRO A 178 -11.52 19.62 -5.72
C PRO A 178 -12.02 19.54 -4.27
N VAL A 179 -11.88 18.38 -3.65
CA VAL A 179 -12.19 18.23 -2.22
C VAL A 179 -11.07 18.87 -1.41
N THR A 180 -11.41 19.91 -0.65
CA THR A 180 -10.48 20.66 0.21
C THR A 180 -10.76 20.48 1.70
N SER A 181 -11.80 19.74 2.06
CA SER A 181 -12.13 19.40 3.46
C SER A 181 -11.32 18.19 3.94
N PHE A 182 -11.52 17.80 5.20
CA PHE A 182 -10.90 16.60 5.75
C PHE A 182 -11.24 15.35 4.94
N PRO A 183 -10.26 14.47 4.62
CA PRO A 183 -8.86 14.49 5.07
C PRO A 183 -7.87 15.21 4.12
N PHE A 184 -8.35 15.82 3.04
CA PHE A 184 -7.53 16.45 2.00
C PHE A 184 -6.92 17.80 2.43
N ASN A 185 -7.44 18.44 3.49
CA ASN A 185 -6.80 19.61 4.11
C ASN A 185 -5.57 19.26 4.97
N VAL A 186 -5.40 18.00 5.37
CA VAL A 186 -4.28 17.54 6.23
C VAL A 186 -3.22 16.80 5.42
N SER A 187 -3.63 16.11 4.38
CA SER A 187 -2.75 15.28 3.54
C SER A 187 -3.13 15.46 2.08
N ASN A 188 -2.14 15.55 1.20
CA ASN A 188 -2.38 15.60 -0.26
C ASN A 188 -2.75 14.22 -0.85
N ALA A 189 -2.42 13.13 -0.16
CA ALA A 189 -2.70 11.76 -0.59
C ALA A 189 -3.18 10.88 0.58
N PRO A 190 -4.29 11.26 1.24
CA PRO A 190 -4.74 10.65 2.49
C PRO A 190 -4.97 9.14 2.37
N MET A 191 -5.53 8.65 1.26
CA MET A 191 -5.72 7.23 1.03
C MET A 191 -4.40 6.45 0.94
N TYR A 192 -3.43 6.99 0.19
CA TYR A 192 -2.11 6.38 0.03
C TYR A 192 -1.32 6.35 1.35
N HIS A 193 -1.33 7.47 2.08
CA HIS A 193 -0.69 7.55 3.40
C HIS A 193 -1.39 6.64 4.42
N GLY A 194 -2.72 6.65 4.48
CA GLY A 194 -3.48 5.82 5.42
C GLY A 194 -3.37 4.32 5.14
N SER A 195 -3.32 3.93 3.86
CA SER A 195 -3.01 2.55 3.47
C SER A 195 -1.60 2.16 3.90
N THR A 196 -0.58 3.01 3.65
CA THR A 196 0.80 2.75 4.09
C THR A 196 0.90 2.58 5.61
N MET A 197 0.21 3.43 6.38
CA MET A 197 0.12 3.29 7.84
C MET A 197 -0.50 1.94 8.24
N SER A 198 -1.48 1.44 7.50
CA SER A 198 -2.10 0.14 7.77
C SER A 198 -1.14 -1.03 7.52
N PHE A 199 -0.29 -0.95 6.48
CA PHE A 199 0.78 -1.93 6.25
C PHE A 199 1.82 -1.91 7.37
N LEU A 200 2.26 -0.71 7.78
CA LEU A 200 3.19 -0.51 8.87
C LEU A 200 2.64 -1.06 10.19
N ALA A 201 1.40 -0.68 10.53
CA ALA A 201 0.72 -1.13 11.73
C ALA A 201 0.63 -2.65 11.78
N THR A 202 0.32 -3.30 10.66
CA THR A 202 0.28 -4.76 10.55
C THR A 202 1.65 -5.39 10.80
N ALA A 203 2.72 -4.82 10.20
CA ALA A 203 4.08 -5.29 10.40
C ALA A 203 4.52 -5.20 11.88
N LEU A 204 4.21 -4.08 12.55
CA LEU A 204 4.51 -3.87 13.96
C LEU A 204 3.67 -4.77 14.87
N TRP A 205 2.37 -4.92 14.57
CA TRP A 205 1.46 -5.75 15.37
C TRP A 205 1.88 -7.21 15.43
N PHE A 206 2.38 -7.74 14.31
CA PHE A 206 2.88 -9.12 14.21
C PHE A 206 4.40 -9.24 14.44
N GLY A 207 5.10 -8.12 14.65
CA GLY A 207 6.54 -8.08 14.90
C GLY A 207 7.39 -8.63 13.76
N LYS A 208 7.03 -8.33 12.50
CA LYS A 208 7.61 -8.92 11.28
C LYS A 208 8.53 -7.92 10.55
N PRO A 209 9.86 -8.13 10.55
CA PRO A 209 10.80 -7.26 9.81
C PRO A 209 10.52 -7.24 8.30
N ALA A 210 10.15 -8.37 7.71
CA ALA A 210 9.73 -8.43 6.31
C ALA A 210 8.54 -7.50 6.00
N GLY A 211 7.64 -7.31 6.96
CA GLY A 211 6.53 -6.37 6.81
C GLY A 211 6.98 -4.91 6.79
N LEU A 212 8.06 -4.56 7.49
CA LEU A 212 8.65 -3.21 7.41
C LEU A 212 9.25 -2.96 6.02
N LEU A 213 9.95 -3.95 5.46
CA LEU A 213 10.48 -3.90 4.09
C LEU A 213 9.34 -3.74 3.07
N LEU A 214 8.29 -4.56 3.16
CA LEU A 214 7.13 -4.48 2.27
C LEU A 214 6.35 -3.16 2.47
N THR A 215 6.31 -2.61 3.69
CA THR A 215 5.72 -1.28 3.93
C THR A 215 6.51 -0.19 3.21
N ALA A 216 7.85 -0.25 3.25
CA ALA A 216 8.68 0.69 2.49
C ALA A 216 8.43 0.55 0.99
N LEU A 217 8.28 -0.68 0.49
CA LEU A 217 7.89 -0.95 -0.90
C LEU A 217 6.53 -0.32 -1.25
N VAL A 218 5.52 -0.43 -0.39
CA VAL A 218 4.21 0.22 -0.56
C VAL A 218 4.37 1.74 -0.66
N ALA A 219 5.13 2.35 0.25
CA ALA A 219 5.36 3.79 0.25
C ALA A 219 6.02 4.27 -1.06
N VAL A 220 7.04 3.55 -1.54
CA VAL A 220 7.71 3.83 -2.82
C VAL A 220 6.76 3.64 -3.98
N ALA A 221 6.06 2.50 -4.05
CA ALA A 221 5.12 2.19 -5.13
C ALA A 221 4.02 3.26 -5.26
N TYR A 222 3.47 3.71 -4.14
CA TYR A 222 2.48 4.79 -4.11
C TYR A 222 3.08 6.14 -4.49
N SER A 223 4.27 6.48 -4.01
CA SER A 223 4.94 7.72 -4.40
C SER A 223 5.22 7.77 -5.91
N VAL A 224 5.61 6.63 -6.48
CA VAL A 224 5.89 6.46 -7.89
C VAL A 224 4.58 6.54 -8.71
N ALA A 225 3.54 5.81 -8.31
CA ALA A 225 2.22 5.86 -8.94
C ALA A 225 1.67 7.29 -9.05
N ARG A 226 1.73 8.05 -7.95
CA ARG A 226 1.26 9.44 -7.91
C ARG A 226 2.02 10.38 -8.82
N ARG A 227 3.29 10.06 -9.15
CA ARG A 227 4.09 10.90 -10.05
C ARG A 227 3.50 10.94 -11.47
N TRP A 228 2.73 9.92 -11.86
CA TRP A 228 2.00 9.90 -13.12
C TRP A 228 0.53 10.26 -12.94
N GLU A 229 -0.12 9.80 -11.88
CA GLU A 229 -1.54 10.06 -11.61
C GLU A 229 -1.84 11.55 -11.38
N ASP A 230 -1.12 12.19 -10.45
CA ASP A 230 -1.44 13.57 -10.02
C ASP A 230 -1.38 14.57 -11.20
N PRO A 231 -0.34 14.57 -12.08
CA PRO A 231 -0.31 15.46 -13.24
C PRO A 231 -1.40 15.15 -14.27
N PHE A 232 -1.74 13.86 -14.44
CA PHE A 232 -2.75 13.45 -15.42
C PHE A 232 -4.15 13.90 -14.97
N THR A 233 -4.51 13.67 -13.72
CA THR A 233 -5.77 14.17 -13.16
C THR A 233 -5.83 15.69 -13.24
N ASN A 234 -4.76 16.41 -12.89
CA ASN A 234 -4.72 17.88 -13.06
C ASN A 234 -4.98 18.32 -14.51
N MET A 235 -4.39 17.63 -15.49
CA MET A 235 -4.60 17.90 -16.92
C MET A 235 -6.05 17.65 -17.34
N ILE A 236 -6.72 16.61 -16.83
CA ILE A 236 -8.15 16.36 -17.08
C ILE A 236 -9.00 17.54 -16.57
N TYR A 237 -8.77 17.98 -15.33
CA TYR A 237 -9.55 19.06 -14.73
C TYR A 237 -9.27 20.42 -15.38
N GLN A 238 -8.02 20.72 -15.74
CA GLN A 238 -7.66 21.92 -16.52
C GLN A 238 -8.39 21.96 -17.86
N LYS A 239 -8.40 20.84 -18.60
CA LYS A 239 -9.11 20.74 -19.88
C LYS A 239 -10.62 20.99 -19.71
N ARG A 240 -11.22 20.41 -18.67
CA ARG A 240 -12.64 20.65 -18.34
C ARG A 240 -12.91 22.13 -18.08
N ASP A 241 -12.04 22.82 -17.35
CA ASP A 241 -12.24 24.24 -17.02
C ASP A 241 -12.10 25.14 -18.24
N GLU A 242 -11.15 24.85 -19.13
CA GLU A 242 -11.02 25.55 -20.41
C GLU A 242 -12.26 25.37 -21.30
N GLU A 243 -12.84 24.17 -21.33
CA GLU A 243 -14.05 23.90 -22.12
C GLU A 243 -15.28 24.62 -21.56
N ARG A 244 -15.41 24.67 -20.23
CA ARG A 244 -16.45 25.46 -19.56
C ARG A 244 -16.33 26.95 -19.88
N GLN A 245 -15.12 27.51 -19.89
CA GLN A 245 -14.87 28.91 -20.27
C GLN A 245 -15.24 29.19 -21.73
N LYS A 246 -15.05 28.21 -22.62
CA LYS A 246 -15.41 28.31 -24.05
C LYS A 246 -16.91 28.11 -24.33
N GLY A 247 -17.75 27.98 -23.30
CA GLY A 247 -19.20 27.78 -23.43
C GLY A 247 -19.58 26.42 -24.02
N LYS A 248 -18.66 25.45 -24.07
CA LYS A 248 -18.95 24.08 -24.49
C LYS A 248 -19.46 23.29 -23.28
N LYS A 249 -20.48 22.44 -23.47
CA LYS A 249 -20.88 21.47 -22.43
C LYS A 249 -19.65 20.61 -22.10
N ALA A 250 -19.27 20.58 -20.82
CA ALA A 250 -18.11 19.86 -20.31
C ALA A 250 -18.11 18.39 -20.78
N LEU A 251 -16.92 17.90 -21.20
CA LEU A 251 -16.61 16.51 -21.54
C LEU A 251 -17.16 15.49 -20.53
#